data_AF-A0AA43DGN9-F1
#
_entry.id   AF-A0AA43DGN9-F1
#
_cell.length_a   1.000
_cell.length_b   1.000
_cell.length_c   1.000
_cell.angle_alpha   90.00
_cell.angle_beta   90.00
_cell.angle_gamma   90.00
#
_symmetry.space_group_name_H-M   'P 1'
#
loop_
_entity.id
_entity.type
_entity.pdbx_description
1 polymer ?
#
loop_
_entity_poly.entity_id
_entity_poly.type
_entity_poly.pdbx_seq_one_letter_code
_entity_poly.pdbx_strand_id
1 'polypeptide(L)'
;MKPFLSRFAHGGSVRWSGIFPVSLVLAGCLAFLSTGCGPSVNRYLLIEQSLLAGNPQQAASIVEQTKEEYGTKGRLLYGMDRGFILQMAGQYQQSSAVLEQAEEEVERLYTRSIRTETAAFLTNDNALPYEGDAYEHVMINVVKALNYAAQGQIQEALVEVRRIDHRLNVLGDRVKDLDKYRNDGFARYLSGILYEAAGDQNNAFIAYRNAYEAYQAMKGWLRLSPPVSLQADLLRTAEVLGLKTEFESYRQAFPDVTWTPISSSSGEELAHVIMISYNGRAPRKEDMFLDLPISLDAVQLVLLNRGVFRGPYQRDRVA
;
A
#
# COMPACT_ATOMS: atom_id res chain seq x y z
N MET A 1 70.52 -66.16 42.49
CA MET A 1 70.98 -65.40 43.68
C MET A 1 69.86 -64.46 44.15
N LYS A 2 69.87 -64.11 45.44
CA LYS A 2 69.12 -63.04 46.16
C LYS A 2 70.09 -62.51 47.25
N PRO A 3 69.87 -61.39 47.97
CA PRO A 3 68.68 -60.53 48.11
C PRO A 3 68.97 -59.10 47.53
N PHE A 4 68.63 -57.90 48.04
CA PHE A 4 67.95 -57.43 49.27
C PHE A 4 67.29 -56.03 49.13
N LEU A 5 65.95 -56.01 49.19
CA LEU A 5 65.00 -55.04 49.79
C LEU A 5 65.22 -53.49 49.81
N SER A 6 64.06 -52.82 49.94
CA SER A 6 63.83 -51.38 50.28
C SER A 6 64.09 -50.38 49.14
N ARG A 7 63.41 -49.23 49.03
CA ARG A 7 62.19 -48.67 49.69
C ARG A 7 61.59 -47.63 48.70
N PHE A 8 60.35 -47.14 48.81
CA PHE A 8 59.33 -47.27 49.86
C PHE A 8 57.92 -47.49 49.22
N ALA A 9 56.90 -46.69 49.58
CA ALA A 9 55.59 -46.63 48.92
C ALA A 9 55.13 -45.16 48.80
N HIS A 10 54.20 -44.87 47.89
CA HIS A 10 53.04 -43.97 48.09
C HIS A 10 51.98 -44.29 47.03
N GLY A 11 50.70 -44.37 47.42
CA GLY A 11 49.59 -44.71 46.53
C GLY A 11 48.71 -43.51 46.20
N GLY A 12 48.20 -43.43 44.97
CA GLY A 12 47.31 -42.36 44.53
C GLY A 12 46.30 -42.86 43.49
N SER A 13 45.18 -43.41 43.94
CA SER A 13 44.09 -43.86 43.06
C SER A 13 43.21 -42.68 42.66
N VAL A 14 43.46 -42.11 41.47
CA VAL A 14 42.66 -41.01 40.90
C VAL A 14 41.25 -41.53 40.55
N ARG A 15 40.29 -41.36 41.48
CA ARG A 15 38.87 -41.60 41.21
C ARG A 15 38.29 -40.38 40.50
N TRP A 16 37.95 -40.53 39.22
CA TRP A 16 37.20 -39.52 38.46
C TRP A 16 35.74 -39.48 38.95
N SER A 17 35.49 -38.73 40.04
CA SER A 17 34.14 -38.46 40.53
C SER A 17 33.53 -37.30 39.74
N GLY A 18 32.94 -37.62 38.58
CA GLY A 18 32.32 -36.66 37.66
C GLY A 18 31.04 -36.03 38.21
N ILE A 19 31.18 -35.08 39.13
CA ILE A 19 30.08 -34.19 39.55
C ILE A 19 29.91 -33.14 38.44
N PHE A 20 29.11 -33.44 37.42
CA PHE A 20 28.60 -32.41 36.53
C PHE A 20 27.67 -31.49 37.35
N PRO A 21 27.99 -30.20 37.52
CA PRO A 21 27.17 -29.31 38.33
C PRO A 21 25.83 -29.06 37.60
N VAL A 22 24.74 -29.54 38.20
CA VAL A 22 23.38 -29.46 37.65
C VAL A 22 22.97 -28.01 37.35
N SER A 23 23.54 -27.02 38.06
CA SER A 23 23.37 -25.59 37.79
C SER A 23 23.83 -25.15 36.40
N LEU A 24 24.89 -25.75 35.84
CA LEU A 24 25.39 -25.44 34.49
C LEU A 24 24.46 -26.00 33.40
N VAL A 25 23.84 -27.16 33.65
CA VAL A 25 22.81 -27.74 32.77
C VAL A 25 21.54 -26.88 32.83
N LEU A 26 21.07 -26.48 34.01
CA LEU A 26 19.93 -25.57 34.14
C LEU A 26 20.21 -24.19 33.49
N ALA A 27 21.40 -23.62 33.66
CA ALA A 27 21.77 -22.36 33.01
C ALA A 27 21.77 -22.48 31.47
N GLY A 28 22.28 -23.59 30.93
CA GLY A 28 22.22 -23.89 29.50
C GLY A 28 20.78 -24.03 28.98
N CYS A 29 19.92 -24.74 29.72
CA CYS A 29 18.49 -24.84 29.39
C CYS A 29 17.77 -23.48 29.47
N LEU A 30 18.10 -22.63 30.45
CA LEU A 30 17.49 -21.31 30.57
C LEU A 30 17.88 -20.38 29.40
N ALA A 31 19.12 -20.46 28.93
CA ALA A 31 19.58 -19.76 27.73
C ALA A 31 18.89 -20.27 26.44
N PHE A 32 18.66 -21.58 26.33
CA PHE A 32 17.90 -22.17 25.21
C PHE A 32 16.41 -21.80 25.22
N LEU A 33 15.83 -21.46 26.38
CA LEU A 33 14.46 -20.96 26.48
C LEU A 33 14.34 -19.47 26.08
N SER A 34 15.43 -18.71 26.09
CA SER A 34 15.45 -17.34 25.55
C SER A 34 15.54 -17.25 24.02
N THR A 35 15.89 -18.33 23.31
CA THR A 35 15.69 -18.43 21.84
C THR A 35 14.25 -18.82 21.51
N GLY A 36 13.30 -18.08 22.06
CA GLY A 36 11.89 -18.24 21.74
C GLY A 36 11.58 -17.64 20.37
N CYS A 37 11.35 -18.48 19.36
CA CYS A 37 10.63 -18.05 18.16
C CYS A 37 9.23 -17.62 18.59
N GLY A 38 9.02 -16.30 18.71
CA GLY A 38 7.68 -15.75 18.90
C GLY A 38 6.76 -16.18 17.75
N PRO A 39 5.43 -16.21 17.96
CA PRO A 39 4.50 -16.41 16.85
C PRO A 39 4.76 -15.35 15.78
N SER A 40 4.65 -15.72 14.50
CA SER A 40 4.75 -14.79 13.38
C SER A 40 3.58 -13.82 13.40
N VAL A 41 3.71 -12.74 14.18
CA VAL A 41 2.71 -11.68 14.28
C VAL A 41 2.55 -11.06 12.90
N ASN A 42 1.33 -10.98 12.39
CA ASN A 42 1.05 -10.39 11.08
C ASN A 42 1.59 -8.95 11.04
N ARG A 43 2.59 -8.68 10.19
CA ARG A 43 3.26 -7.37 10.10
C ARG A 43 2.28 -6.21 9.91
N TYR A 44 1.18 -6.41 9.17
CA TYR A 44 0.17 -5.38 8.95
C TYR A 44 -0.57 -5.01 10.24
N LEU A 45 -0.73 -5.92 11.19
CA LEU A 45 -1.28 -5.61 12.52
C LEU A 45 -0.34 -4.71 13.33
N LEU A 46 0.97 -4.96 13.30
CA LEU A 46 1.97 -4.14 14.00
C LEU A 46 2.13 -2.75 13.36
N ILE A 47 2.09 -2.68 12.02
CA ILE A 47 2.07 -1.44 11.24
C ILE A 47 0.80 -0.64 11.61
N GLU A 48 -0.37 -1.26 11.55
CA GLU A 48 -1.66 -0.63 11.87
C GLU A 48 -1.72 -0.13 13.32
N GLN A 49 -1.26 -0.92 14.29
CA GLN A 49 -1.14 -0.49 15.69
C GLN A 49 -0.19 0.71 15.86
N SER A 50 0.95 0.71 15.17
CA SER A 50 1.93 1.81 15.24
C SER A 50 1.38 3.11 14.64
N LEU A 51 0.65 3.02 13.52
CA LEU A 51 -0.03 4.17 12.91
C LEU A 51 -1.15 4.71 13.80
N LEU A 52 -1.99 3.84 14.37
CA LEU A 52 -3.07 4.24 15.29
C LEU A 52 -2.55 4.84 16.60
N ALA A 53 -1.34 4.47 17.03
CA ALA A 53 -0.63 5.07 18.16
C ALA A 53 0.07 6.40 17.83
N GLY A 54 -0.06 6.91 16.59
CA GLY A 54 0.61 8.14 16.15
C GLY A 54 2.12 8.00 15.94
N ASN A 55 2.64 6.78 15.76
CA ASN A 55 4.06 6.48 15.59
C ASN A 55 4.36 5.87 14.20
N PRO A 56 4.27 6.66 13.11
CA PRO A 56 4.55 6.18 11.76
C PRO A 56 6.03 5.85 11.54
N GLN A 57 6.95 6.38 12.35
CA GLN A 57 8.38 6.01 12.27
C GLN A 57 8.62 4.57 12.75
N GLN A 58 7.89 4.10 13.78
CA GLN A 58 7.87 2.69 14.17
C GLN A 58 7.24 1.82 13.07
N ALA A 59 6.12 2.25 12.48
CA ALA A 59 5.51 1.57 11.33
C ALA A 59 6.51 1.41 10.17
N ALA A 60 7.24 2.47 9.83
CA ALA A 60 8.26 2.46 8.78
C ALA A 60 9.42 1.50 9.10
N SER A 61 9.80 1.40 10.38
CA SER A 61 10.84 0.47 10.85
C SER A 61 10.39 -0.99 10.72
N ILE A 62 9.12 -1.30 11.02
CA ILE A 62 8.55 -2.65 10.88
C ILE A 62 8.57 -3.11 9.43
N VAL A 63 8.22 -2.26 8.44
CA VAL A 63 8.27 -2.64 7.02
C VAL A 63 9.70 -2.99 6.57
N GLU A 64 10.72 -2.24 6.98
CA GLU A 64 12.11 -2.58 6.66
C GLU A 64 12.58 -3.87 7.36
N GLN A 65 12.21 -4.07 8.62
CA GLN A 65 12.58 -5.29 9.38
C GLN A 65 11.92 -6.56 8.82
N THR A 66 10.70 -6.43 8.29
CA THR A 66 9.91 -7.55 7.71
C THR A 66 10.11 -7.72 6.21
N LYS A 67 11.05 -6.99 5.59
CA LYS A 67 11.34 -6.98 4.14
C LYS A 67 11.48 -8.37 3.52
N GLU A 68 12.18 -9.29 4.19
CA GLU A 68 12.39 -10.64 3.68
C GLU A 68 11.09 -11.48 3.61
N GLU A 69 10.05 -11.13 4.39
CA GLU A 69 8.73 -11.78 4.32
C GLU A 69 7.99 -11.52 3.00
N TYR A 70 8.34 -10.45 2.29
CA TYR A 70 7.79 -10.16 0.95
C TYR A 70 8.41 -11.08 -0.12
N GLY A 71 9.61 -11.60 0.16
CA GLY A 71 10.38 -12.44 -0.75
C GLY A 71 10.70 -11.77 -2.09
N THR A 72 11.27 -12.55 -3.02
CA THR A 72 11.65 -12.06 -4.35
C THR A 72 10.46 -11.74 -5.27
N LYS A 73 9.26 -12.23 -4.95
CA LYS A 73 8.01 -12.03 -5.70
C LYS A 73 7.24 -10.79 -5.26
N GLY A 74 7.30 -10.43 -3.97
CA GLY A 74 6.61 -9.27 -3.40
C GLY A 74 7.38 -7.96 -3.53
N ARG A 75 8.37 -7.85 -4.42
CA ARG A 75 9.21 -6.65 -4.56
C ARG A 75 8.40 -5.37 -4.80
N LEU A 76 7.41 -5.42 -5.69
CA LEU A 76 6.51 -4.29 -5.93
C LEU A 76 5.71 -3.93 -4.67
N LEU A 77 5.08 -4.92 -4.04
CA LEU A 77 4.29 -4.74 -2.82
C LEU A 77 5.13 -4.14 -1.68
N TYR A 78 6.38 -4.60 -1.51
CA TYR A 78 7.33 -4.01 -0.57
C TYR A 78 7.62 -2.54 -0.91
N GLY A 79 7.87 -2.21 -2.17
CA GLY A 79 8.12 -0.83 -2.61
C GLY A 79 6.93 0.10 -2.34
N MET A 80 5.70 -0.36 -2.63
CA MET A 80 4.48 0.40 -2.37
C MET A 80 4.22 0.58 -0.87
N ASP A 81 4.27 -0.50 -0.08
CA ASP A 81 4.12 -0.45 1.37
C ASP A 81 5.19 0.48 1.99
N ARG A 82 6.47 0.22 1.72
CA ARG A 82 7.59 0.98 2.28
C ARG A 82 7.52 2.46 1.89
N GLY A 83 7.18 2.76 0.63
CA GLY A 83 6.97 4.11 0.13
C GLY A 83 5.84 4.83 0.85
N PHE A 84 4.66 4.21 0.98
CA PHE A 84 3.50 4.82 1.62
C PHE A 84 3.68 5.00 3.14
N ILE A 85 4.26 4.02 3.84
CA ILE A 85 4.56 4.20 5.27
C ILE A 85 5.64 5.27 5.49
N LEU A 86 6.64 5.40 4.61
CA LEU A 86 7.61 6.51 4.66
C LEU A 86 6.94 7.88 4.44
N GLN A 87 5.95 7.98 3.56
CA GLN A 87 5.17 9.22 3.35
C GLN A 87 4.41 9.61 4.63
N MET A 88 3.71 8.67 5.26
CA MET A 88 3.05 8.91 6.56
C MET A 88 4.03 9.20 7.70
N ALA A 89 5.28 8.74 7.60
CA ALA A 89 6.35 9.07 8.55
C ALA A 89 7.01 10.45 8.32
N GLY A 90 6.53 11.24 7.35
CA GLY A 90 7.08 12.54 6.96
C GLY A 90 8.40 12.46 6.18
N GLN A 91 8.81 11.26 5.75
CA GLN A 91 10.11 11.01 5.11
C GLN A 91 9.97 11.09 3.58
N TYR A 92 9.40 12.21 3.10
CA TYR A 92 8.93 12.39 1.72
C TYR A 92 9.99 12.10 0.65
N GLN A 93 11.23 12.55 0.83
CA GLN A 93 12.34 12.27 -0.10
C GLN A 93 12.66 10.76 -0.19
N GLN A 94 12.68 10.05 0.94
CA GLN A 94 12.90 8.60 0.96
C GLN A 94 11.71 7.84 0.37
N SER A 95 10.49 8.30 0.67
CA SER A 95 9.25 7.77 0.08
C SER A 95 9.30 7.85 -1.45
N SER A 96 9.56 9.02 -2.03
CA SER A 96 9.64 9.17 -3.49
C SER A 96 10.76 8.31 -4.10
N ALA A 97 11.93 8.19 -3.44
CA ALA A 97 13.03 7.36 -3.94
C ALA A 97 12.72 5.84 -3.94
N VAL A 98 11.90 5.36 -2.99
CA VAL A 98 11.40 3.98 -2.97
C VAL A 98 10.24 3.79 -3.95
N LEU A 99 9.39 4.79 -4.13
CA LEU A 99 8.26 4.75 -5.05
C LEU A 99 8.67 4.85 -6.53
N GLU A 100 9.78 5.51 -6.88
CA GLU A 100 10.36 5.43 -8.23
C GLU A 100 10.80 3.98 -8.55
N GLN A 101 11.44 3.28 -7.60
CA GLN A 101 11.82 1.87 -7.76
C GLN A 101 10.59 0.95 -7.84
N ALA A 102 9.50 1.28 -7.14
CA ALA A 102 8.22 0.59 -7.31
C ALA A 102 7.62 0.83 -8.71
N GLU A 103 7.74 2.05 -9.25
CA GLU A 103 7.26 2.37 -10.60
C GLU A 103 8.08 1.69 -11.71
N GLU A 104 9.40 1.63 -11.58
CA GLU A 104 10.27 0.82 -12.46
C GLU A 104 9.87 -0.67 -12.43
N GLU A 105 9.53 -1.19 -11.25
CA GLU A 105 9.06 -2.57 -11.07
C GLU A 105 7.70 -2.82 -11.74
N VAL A 106 6.76 -1.86 -11.71
CA VAL A 106 5.48 -1.94 -12.46
C VAL A 106 5.73 -2.12 -13.95
N GLU A 107 6.53 -1.24 -14.57
CA GLU A 107 6.78 -1.29 -16.02
C GLU A 107 7.56 -2.57 -16.42
N ARG A 108 8.44 -3.05 -15.53
CA ARG A 108 9.17 -4.32 -15.68
C ARG A 108 8.24 -5.55 -15.63
N LEU A 109 7.24 -5.54 -14.74
CA LEU A 109 6.27 -6.63 -14.62
C LEU A 109 5.23 -6.58 -15.75
N TYR A 110 4.74 -5.40 -16.12
CA TYR A 110 3.85 -5.20 -17.27
C TYR A 110 4.51 -5.68 -18.60
N THR A 111 5.81 -5.42 -18.77
CA THR A 111 6.58 -5.95 -19.91
C THR A 111 6.70 -7.49 -19.90
N ARG A 112 6.53 -8.12 -18.74
CA ARG A 112 6.62 -9.58 -18.56
C ARG A 112 5.28 -10.29 -18.71
N SER A 113 4.17 -9.78 -18.16
CA SER A 113 2.87 -10.45 -18.27
C SER A 113 2.45 -10.66 -19.73
N ILE A 114 2.59 -9.62 -20.58
CA ILE A 114 2.40 -9.69 -22.04
C ILE A 114 3.18 -10.86 -22.71
N ARG A 115 4.31 -11.28 -22.13
CA ARG A 115 5.15 -12.37 -22.65
C ARG A 115 4.89 -13.74 -22.01
N THR A 116 4.10 -13.81 -20.93
CA THR A 116 4.08 -14.97 -20.03
C THR A 116 2.68 -15.46 -19.58
N GLU A 117 1.59 -14.75 -19.92
CA GLU A 117 0.20 -15.12 -19.55
C GLU A 117 -0.12 -16.62 -19.71
N THR A 118 0.33 -17.25 -20.80
CA THR A 118 0.00 -18.65 -21.13
C THR A 118 0.62 -19.69 -20.18
N ALA A 119 1.62 -19.33 -19.36
CA ALA A 119 2.35 -20.28 -18.52
C ALA A 119 1.83 -20.38 -17.07
N ALA A 120 1.22 -19.31 -16.54
CA ALA A 120 0.74 -19.26 -15.16
C ALA A 120 -0.46 -20.19 -14.94
N PHE A 121 -1.47 -20.08 -15.82
CA PHE A 121 -2.72 -20.84 -15.81
C PHE A 121 -2.53 -22.37 -15.83
N LEU A 122 -1.39 -22.86 -16.32
CA LEU A 122 -1.04 -24.28 -16.41
C LEU A 122 -0.21 -24.78 -15.21
N THR A 123 0.16 -23.92 -14.27
CA THR A 123 1.11 -24.24 -13.19
C THR A 123 0.58 -23.87 -11.80
N ASN A 124 0.72 -22.60 -11.38
CA ASN A 124 0.23 -22.06 -10.11
C ASN A 124 0.42 -20.53 -10.12
N ASP A 125 -0.62 -19.75 -9.83
CA ASP A 125 -0.50 -18.28 -9.81
C ASP A 125 0.43 -17.77 -8.70
N ASN A 126 0.57 -18.52 -7.59
CA ASN A 126 1.59 -18.27 -6.57
C ASN A 126 3.03 -18.46 -7.10
N ALA A 127 3.25 -18.87 -8.35
CA ALA A 127 4.55 -18.84 -9.02
C ALA A 127 4.93 -17.43 -9.53
N LEU A 128 3.95 -16.54 -9.75
CA LEU A 128 4.17 -15.19 -10.31
C LEU A 128 4.70 -14.19 -9.26
N PRO A 129 5.30 -13.07 -9.70
CA PRO A 129 5.46 -11.86 -8.88
C PRO A 129 4.11 -11.20 -8.58
N TYR A 130 4.06 -10.35 -7.55
CA TYR A 130 2.91 -9.47 -7.33
C TYR A 130 2.97 -8.30 -8.32
N GLU A 131 2.09 -8.27 -9.33
CA GLU A 131 2.09 -7.22 -10.36
C GLU A 131 1.27 -5.97 -9.98
N GLY A 132 0.42 -6.06 -8.95
CA GLY A 132 -0.40 -4.96 -8.43
C GLY A 132 -1.59 -4.58 -9.32
N ASP A 133 -2.59 -3.95 -8.69
CA ASP A 133 -3.78 -3.45 -9.40
C ASP A 133 -3.53 -2.08 -10.04
N ALA A 134 -4.27 -1.75 -11.10
CA ALA A 134 -4.14 -0.48 -11.82
C ALA A 134 -4.39 0.78 -10.95
N TYR A 135 -5.14 0.67 -9.85
CA TYR A 135 -5.31 1.76 -8.88
C TYR A 135 -4.10 1.90 -7.94
N GLU A 136 -3.43 0.80 -7.61
CA GLU A 136 -2.17 0.81 -6.85
C GLU A 136 -1.07 1.50 -7.68
N HIS A 137 -1.01 1.23 -9.00
CA HIS A 137 -0.06 1.88 -9.92
C HIS A 137 -0.27 3.40 -10.05
N VAL A 138 -1.52 3.87 -10.01
CA VAL A 138 -1.82 5.32 -10.00
C VAL A 138 -1.52 5.93 -8.63
N MET A 139 -1.78 5.19 -7.55
CA MET A 139 -1.47 5.62 -6.18
C MET A 139 0.02 5.90 -5.96
N ILE A 140 0.92 5.16 -6.64
CA ILE A 140 2.37 5.44 -6.62
C ILE A 140 2.64 6.90 -7.01
N ASN A 141 2.11 7.37 -8.16
CA ASN A 141 2.33 8.74 -8.61
C ASN A 141 1.58 9.77 -7.77
N VAL A 142 0.38 9.44 -7.26
CA VAL A 142 -0.36 10.30 -6.31
C VAL A 142 0.48 10.55 -5.06
N VAL A 143 1.06 9.51 -4.45
CA VAL A 143 1.89 9.64 -3.26
C VAL A 143 3.19 10.39 -3.56
N LYS A 144 3.83 10.16 -4.72
CA LYS A 144 5.01 10.94 -5.16
C LYS A 144 4.67 12.43 -5.39
N ALA A 145 3.52 12.73 -5.99
CA ALA A 145 3.05 14.11 -6.16
C ALA A 145 2.82 14.82 -4.81
N LEU A 146 2.23 14.11 -3.84
CA LEU A 146 2.04 14.61 -2.48
C LEU A 146 3.37 14.81 -1.73
N ASN A 147 4.34 13.89 -1.88
CA ASN A 147 5.70 14.05 -1.33
C ASN A 147 6.37 15.33 -1.84
N TYR A 148 6.31 15.58 -3.16
CA TYR A 148 6.90 16.77 -3.76
C TYR A 148 6.16 18.04 -3.32
N ALA A 149 4.82 18.05 -3.35
CA ALA A 149 4.01 19.17 -2.91
C ALA A 149 4.25 19.53 -1.42
N ALA A 150 4.36 18.54 -0.54
CA ALA A 150 4.67 18.74 0.89
C ALA A 150 6.08 19.29 1.15
N GLN A 151 6.99 19.21 0.17
CA GLN A 151 8.33 19.81 0.20
C GLN A 151 8.40 21.15 -0.57
N GLY A 152 7.28 21.68 -1.06
CA GLY A 152 7.22 22.89 -1.90
C GLY A 152 7.70 22.68 -3.35
N GLN A 153 7.98 21.43 -3.74
CA GLN A 153 8.51 21.04 -5.05
C GLN A 153 7.38 20.89 -6.07
N ILE A 154 6.67 21.99 -6.34
CA ILE A 154 5.45 21.97 -7.17
C ILE A 154 5.73 21.54 -8.63
N GLN A 155 6.89 21.88 -9.19
CA GLN A 155 7.22 21.49 -10.57
C GLN A 155 7.49 19.99 -10.70
N GLU A 156 8.10 19.38 -9.70
CA GLU A 156 8.31 17.94 -9.56
C GLU A 156 6.98 17.22 -9.30
N ALA A 157 6.09 17.80 -8.47
CA ALA A 157 4.72 17.31 -8.34
C ALA A 157 3.96 17.32 -9.68
N LEU A 158 4.18 18.34 -10.52
CA LEU A 158 3.64 18.38 -11.88
C LEU A 158 4.26 17.36 -12.85
N VAL A 159 5.44 16.78 -12.57
CA VAL A 159 5.94 15.63 -13.35
C VAL A 159 5.09 14.41 -13.05
N GLU A 160 4.80 14.15 -11.77
CA GLU A 160 3.96 13.03 -11.33
C GLU A 160 2.51 13.18 -11.78
N VAL A 161 1.94 14.40 -11.77
CA VAL A 161 0.62 14.68 -12.37
C VAL A 161 0.55 14.29 -13.84
N ARG A 162 1.60 14.55 -14.63
CA ARG A 162 1.65 14.13 -16.03
C ARG A 162 1.78 12.62 -16.19
N ARG A 163 2.44 11.92 -15.24
CA ARG A 163 2.44 10.44 -15.17
C ARG A 163 1.04 9.90 -14.83
N ILE A 164 0.32 10.51 -13.87
CA ILE A 164 -1.08 10.19 -13.53
C ILE A 164 -1.98 10.34 -14.76
N ASP A 165 -1.97 11.51 -15.42
CA ASP A 165 -2.82 11.76 -16.59
C ASP A 165 -2.50 10.78 -17.73
N HIS A 166 -1.22 10.48 -17.99
CA HIS A 166 -0.83 9.48 -18.98
C HIS A 166 -1.35 8.08 -18.62
N ARG A 167 -1.10 7.60 -17.40
CA ARG A 167 -1.50 6.26 -16.94
C ARG A 167 -3.03 6.10 -16.92
N LEU A 168 -3.77 7.11 -16.49
CA LEU A 168 -5.24 7.12 -16.53
C LEU A 168 -5.80 7.17 -17.96
N ASN A 169 -5.18 7.91 -18.88
CA ASN A 169 -5.64 7.93 -20.28
C ASN A 169 -5.38 6.57 -20.96
N VAL A 170 -4.21 5.96 -20.74
CA VAL A 170 -3.87 4.62 -21.24
C VAL A 170 -4.80 3.54 -20.67
N LEU A 171 -5.19 3.64 -19.39
CA LEU A 171 -6.21 2.77 -18.79
C LEU A 171 -7.60 3.01 -19.42
N GLY A 172 -8.01 4.27 -19.60
CA GLY A 172 -9.27 4.66 -20.21
C GLY A 172 -9.43 4.16 -21.65
N ASP A 173 -8.34 4.12 -22.42
CA ASP A 173 -8.30 3.58 -23.77
C ASP A 173 -8.31 2.05 -23.81
N ARG A 174 -7.57 1.37 -22.92
CA ARG A 174 -7.45 -0.10 -22.93
C ARG A 174 -8.66 -0.79 -22.30
N VAL A 175 -9.09 -0.36 -21.13
CA VAL A 175 -10.19 -0.97 -20.38
C VAL A 175 -11.51 -0.48 -20.96
N LYS A 176 -12.11 -1.24 -21.88
CA LYS A 176 -13.41 -0.86 -22.49
C LYS A 176 -14.60 -1.04 -21.56
N ASP A 177 -14.48 -1.96 -20.62
CA ASP A 177 -15.40 -2.21 -19.50
C ASP A 177 -15.67 -0.91 -18.70
N LEU A 178 -16.90 -0.67 -18.25
CA LEU A 178 -17.27 0.53 -17.48
C LEU A 178 -17.30 0.25 -15.97
N ASP A 179 -17.45 -1.00 -15.56
CA ASP A 179 -17.53 -1.42 -14.15
C ASP A 179 -16.15 -1.75 -13.56
N LYS A 180 -15.08 -1.27 -14.20
CA LYS A 180 -13.68 -1.47 -13.81
C LYS A 180 -12.93 -0.16 -13.67
N TYR A 181 -11.90 -0.17 -12.82
CA TYR A 181 -10.99 0.95 -12.65
C TYR A 181 -10.25 1.26 -13.95
N ARG A 182 -10.59 2.42 -14.54
CA ARG A 182 -10.06 2.92 -15.83
C ARG A 182 -9.81 4.43 -15.85
N ASN A 183 -10.14 5.10 -14.75
CA ASN A 183 -10.09 6.54 -14.55
C ASN A 183 -10.10 6.78 -13.02
N ASP A 184 -9.75 7.97 -12.54
CA ASP A 184 -9.79 8.30 -11.10
C ASP A 184 -10.18 9.77 -10.91
N GLY A 185 -11.26 10.02 -10.15
CA GLY A 185 -11.74 11.37 -9.84
C GLY A 185 -10.93 12.09 -8.76
N PHE A 186 -10.37 11.37 -7.78
CA PHE A 186 -9.51 11.95 -6.76
C PHE A 186 -8.14 12.30 -7.32
N ALA A 187 -7.51 11.37 -8.05
CA ALA A 187 -6.18 11.61 -8.63
C ALA A 187 -6.20 12.79 -9.61
N ARG A 188 -7.26 12.93 -10.44
CA ARG A 188 -7.43 14.09 -11.32
C ARG A 188 -7.81 15.38 -10.59
N TYR A 189 -8.54 15.30 -9.47
CA TYR A 189 -8.80 16.49 -8.66
C TYR A 189 -7.50 17.01 -8.04
N LEU A 190 -6.65 16.12 -7.54
CA LEU A 190 -5.29 16.45 -7.09
C LEU A 190 -4.43 17.03 -8.22
N SER A 191 -4.51 16.49 -9.45
CA SER A 191 -3.87 17.09 -10.62
C SER A 191 -4.29 18.55 -10.83
N GLY A 192 -5.59 18.85 -10.75
CA GLY A 192 -6.09 20.22 -10.90
C GLY A 192 -5.60 21.16 -9.80
N ILE A 193 -5.63 20.71 -8.55
CA ILE A 193 -5.09 21.44 -7.39
C ILE A 193 -3.61 21.79 -7.60
N LEU A 194 -2.80 20.86 -8.11
CA LEU A 194 -1.37 21.05 -8.32
C LEU A 194 -1.06 21.93 -9.53
N TYR A 195 -1.84 21.84 -10.62
CA TYR A 195 -1.74 22.79 -11.74
C TYR A 195 -2.09 24.21 -11.27
N GLU A 196 -3.13 24.38 -10.46
CA GLU A 196 -3.53 25.68 -9.95
C GLU A 196 -2.50 26.27 -8.97
N ALA A 197 -1.93 25.45 -8.08
CA ALA A 197 -0.83 25.84 -7.20
C ALA A 197 0.45 26.25 -7.95
N ALA A 198 0.60 25.84 -9.22
CA ALA A 198 1.65 26.30 -10.13
C ALA A 198 1.27 27.53 -10.97
N GLY A 199 0.05 28.05 -10.82
CA GLY A 199 -0.51 29.15 -11.62
C GLY A 199 -1.11 28.75 -12.97
N ASP A 200 -1.13 27.46 -13.31
CA ASP A 200 -1.61 26.95 -14.61
C ASP A 200 -3.13 26.76 -14.60
N GLN A 201 -3.85 27.88 -14.66
CA GLN A 201 -5.32 27.93 -14.62
C GLN A 201 -5.98 27.10 -15.75
N ASN A 202 -5.34 27.01 -16.92
CA ASN A 202 -5.86 26.24 -18.05
C ASN A 202 -5.82 24.73 -17.78
N ASN A 203 -4.68 24.20 -17.36
CA ASN A 203 -4.59 22.78 -17.02
C ASN A 203 -5.33 22.44 -15.72
N ALA A 204 -5.44 23.38 -14.78
CA ALA A 204 -6.30 23.24 -13.61
C ALA A 204 -7.78 23.02 -14.00
N PHE A 205 -8.35 23.91 -14.82
CA PHE A 205 -9.73 23.77 -15.32
C PHE A 205 -9.95 22.43 -16.06
N ILE A 206 -9.02 22.04 -16.93
CA ILE A 206 -9.10 20.77 -17.67
C ILE A 206 -9.09 19.58 -16.70
N ALA A 207 -8.17 19.56 -15.72
CA ALA A 207 -8.09 18.48 -14.74
C ALA A 207 -9.32 18.43 -13.83
N TYR A 208 -9.85 19.58 -13.39
CA TYR A 208 -11.10 19.66 -12.62
C TYR A 208 -12.31 19.13 -13.41
N ARG A 209 -12.43 19.47 -14.70
CA ARG A 209 -13.49 18.92 -15.56
C ARG A 209 -13.36 17.40 -15.68
N ASN A 210 -12.16 16.92 -16.00
CA ASN A 210 -11.89 15.49 -16.15
C ASN A 210 -12.12 14.72 -14.82
N ALA A 211 -11.88 15.35 -13.67
CA ALA A 211 -12.17 14.80 -12.35
C ALA A 211 -13.68 14.70 -12.07
N TYR A 212 -14.43 15.74 -12.39
CA TYR A 212 -15.89 15.75 -12.24
C TYR A 212 -16.56 14.70 -13.15
N GLU A 213 -16.13 14.60 -14.41
CA GLU A 213 -16.55 13.56 -15.35
C GLU A 213 -16.21 12.15 -14.83
N ALA A 214 -15.02 11.96 -14.26
CA ALA A 214 -14.61 10.70 -13.66
C ALA A 214 -15.52 10.29 -12.49
N TYR A 215 -15.81 11.20 -11.54
CA TYR A 215 -16.74 10.94 -10.44
C TYR A 215 -18.16 10.60 -10.94
N GLN A 216 -18.67 11.33 -11.94
CA GLN A 216 -20.00 11.06 -12.49
C GLN A 216 -20.07 9.70 -13.20
N ALA A 217 -19.01 9.28 -13.90
CA ALA A 217 -18.91 7.95 -14.51
C ALA A 217 -18.86 6.82 -13.45
N MET A 218 -18.11 7.01 -12.37
CA MET A 218 -17.95 6.01 -11.29
C MET A 218 -19.17 5.88 -10.36
N LYS A 219 -20.13 6.80 -10.44
CA LYS A 219 -21.27 6.91 -9.51
C LYS A 219 -22.08 5.61 -9.37
N GLY A 220 -22.17 4.79 -10.43
CA GLY A 220 -22.85 3.49 -10.40
C GLY A 220 -22.11 2.42 -9.57
N TRP A 221 -20.78 2.34 -9.73
CA TRP A 221 -19.95 1.31 -9.10
C TRP A 221 -19.47 1.72 -7.70
N LEU A 222 -18.83 2.89 -7.59
CA LEU A 222 -18.14 3.34 -6.39
C LEU A 222 -19.05 4.14 -5.43
N ARG A 223 -20.23 4.58 -5.90
CA ARG A 223 -21.26 5.35 -5.15
C ARG A 223 -20.79 6.67 -4.52
N LEU A 224 -19.56 7.12 -4.80
CA LEU A 224 -19.09 8.45 -4.43
C LEU A 224 -19.70 9.52 -5.33
N SER A 225 -19.95 10.70 -4.77
CA SER A 225 -20.32 11.91 -5.52
C SER A 225 -19.11 12.84 -5.65
N PRO A 226 -19.06 13.71 -6.69
CA PRO A 226 -18.02 14.73 -6.79
C PRO A 226 -18.01 15.64 -5.54
N PRO A 227 -16.83 15.97 -4.97
CA PRO A 227 -16.74 16.91 -3.85
C PRO A 227 -17.38 18.27 -4.17
N VAL A 228 -17.99 18.92 -3.18
CA VAL A 228 -18.58 20.26 -3.34
C VAL A 228 -17.49 21.30 -3.66
N SER A 229 -16.28 21.13 -3.11
CA SER A 229 -15.14 21.98 -3.44
C SER A 229 -14.78 21.91 -4.94
N LEU A 230 -14.73 20.71 -5.53
CA LEU A 230 -14.47 20.53 -6.97
C LEU A 230 -15.53 21.23 -7.85
N GLN A 231 -16.78 21.31 -7.40
CA GLN A 231 -17.84 22.05 -8.10
C GLN A 231 -17.62 23.57 -8.02
N ALA A 232 -17.16 24.08 -6.87
CA ALA A 232 -16.77 25.48 -6.71
C ALA A 232 -15.48 25.82 -7.49
N ASP A 233 -14.50 24.92 -7.53
CA ASP A 233 -13.25 25.07 -8.29
C ASP A 233 -13.50 25.13 -9.80
N LEU A 234 -14.45 24.34 -10.31
CA LEU A 234 -14.95 24.43 -11.69
C LEU A 234 -15.59 25.78 -12.02
N LEU A 235 -16.47 26.28 -11.15
CA LEU A 235 -17.07 27.61 -11.32
C LEU A 235 -16.01 28.72 -11.30
N ARG A 236 -15.07 28.64 -10.35
CA ARG A 236 -13.99 29.61 -10.16
C ARG A 236 -13.06 29.65 -11.36
N THR A 237 -12.55 28.51 -11.80
CA THR A 237 -11.64 28.45 -12.95
C THR A 237 -12.35 28.78 -14.28
N ALA A 238 -13.64 28.46 -14.43
CA ALA A 238 -14.43 28.94 -15.56
C ALA A 238 -14.61 30.47 -15.57
N GLU A 239 -14.85 31.12 -14.42
CA GLU A 239 -14.91 32.58 -14.33
C GLU A 239 -13.55 33.23 -14.61
N VAL A 240 -12.46 32.73 -14.01
CA VAL A 240 -11.08 33.21 -14.25
C VAL A 240 -10.69 33.16 -15.74
N LEU A 241 -11.02 32.06 -16.43
CA LEU A 241 -10.71 31.88 -17.85
C LEU A 241 -11.72 32.54 -18.79
N GLY A 242 -12.78 33.16 -18.28
CA GLY A 242 -13.83 33.79 -19.09
C GLY A 242 -14.71 32.81 -19.88
N LEU A 243 -14.75 31.53 -19.46
CA LEU A 243 -15.48 30.43 -20.10
C LEU A 243 -16.98 30.49 -19.76
N LYS A 244 -17.67 31.50 -20.30
CA LYS A 244 -19.06 31.84 -19.94
C LYS A 244 -20.07 30.70 -20.18
N THR A 245 -19.91 29.94 -21.26
CA THR A 245 -20.83 28.85 -21.60
C THR A 245 -20.72 27.69 -20.61
N GLU A 246 -19.49 27.33 -20.27
CA GLU A 246 -19.14 26.34 -19.26
C GLU A 246 -19.57 26.79 -17.87
N PHE A 247 -19.31 28.05 -17.51
CA PHE A 247 -19.73 28.64 -16.24
C PHE A 247 -21.24 28.57 -16.04
N GLU A 248 -22.05 29.04 -17.01
CA GLU A 248 -23.52 28.99 -16.91
C GLU A 248 -24.05 27.55 -16.85
N SER A 249 -23.43 26.62 -17.60
CA SER A 249 -23.74 25.19 -17.53
C SER A 249 -23.47 24.62 -16.13
N TYR A 250 -22.32 24.93 -15.53
CA TYR A 250 -21.97 24.52 -14.18
C TYR A 250 -22.83 25.22 -13.11
N ARG A 251 -23.23 26.49 -13.29
CA ARG A 251 -24.18 27.17 -12.37
C ARG A 251 -25.55 26.49 -12.36
N GLN A 252 -26.01 25.95 -13.49
CA GLN A 252 -27.24 25.17 -13.58
C GLN A 252 -27.09 23.74 -13.03
N ALA A 253 -25.93 23.12 -13.21
CA ALA A 253 -25.63 21.78 -12.69
C ALA A 253 -25.38 21.76 -11.16
N PHE A 254 -24.93 22.88 -10.58
CA PHE A 254 -24.52 23.02 -9.18
C PHE A 254 -25.38 24.06 -8.42
N PRO A 255 -26.72 23.88 -8.33
CA PRO A 255 -27.62 24.88 -7.73
C PRO A 255 -27.35 25.13 -6.25
N ASP A 256 -26.88 24.11 -5.53
CA ASP A 256 -26.56 24.18 -4.09
C ASP A 256 -25.22 24.89 -3.80
N VAL A 257 -24.38 25.10 -4.82
CA VAL A 257 -23.10 25.81 -4.66
C VAL A 257 -23.38 27.32 -4.65
N THR A 258 -23.22 27.92 -3.47
CA THR A 258 -23.27 29.37 -3.30
C THR A 258 -22.08 30.02 -4.01
N TRP A 259 -22.34 30.78 -5.06
CA TRP A 259 -21.32 31.46 -5.84
C TRP A 259 -21.25 32.96 -5.50
N THR A 260 -20.03 33.49 -5.34
CA THR A 260 -19.77 34.93 -5.27
C THR A 260 -18.79 35.28 -6.38
N PRO A 261 -19.13 36.20 -7.31
CA PRO A 261 -18.23 36.58 -8.40
C PRO A 261 -16.88 37.09 -7.89
N ILE A 262 -15.81 36.74 -8.61
CA ILE A 262 -14.42 37.10 -8.26
C ILE A 262 -14.27 38.62 -8.24
N SER A 263 -14.99 39.32 -9.14
CA SER A 263 -15.11 40.78 -9.22
C SER A 263 -15.79 41.46 -8.01
N SER A 264 -16.33 40.68 -7.06
CA SER A 264 -16.96 41.17 -5.82
C SER A 264 -16.26 40.72 -4.53
N SER A 265 -15.11 40.06 -4.63
CA SER A 265 -14.19 39.90 -3.50
C SER A 265 -13.52 41.24 -3.15
N SER A 266 -13.11 41.43 -1.89
CA SER A 266 -12.62 42.71 -1.33
C SER A 266 -11.24 43.17 -1.84
N GLY A 267 -10.66 42.52 -2.85
CA GLY A 267 -9.29 42.75 -3.30
C GLY A 267 -8.21 42.15 -2.39
N GLU A 268 -8.62 41.41 -1.35
CA GLU A 268 -7.70 40.66 -0.49
C GLU A 268 -7.34 39.32 -1.13
N GLU A 269 -6.07 39.12 -1.43
CA GLU A 269 -5.52 37.89 -2.01
C GLU A 269 -5.41 36.81 -0.92
N LEU A 270 -6.53 36.15 -0.62
CA LEU A 270 -6.63 35.14 0.44
C LEU A 270 -5.87 33.85 0.06
N ALA A 271 -4.97 33.40 0.93
CA ALA A 271 -4.24 32.16 0.75
C ALA A 271 -5.15 30.94 0.95
N HIS A 272 -5.27 30.07 -0.06
CA HIS A 272 -5.95 28.79 0.06
C HIS A 272 -5.09 27.76 0.81
N VAL A 273 -5.68 27.11 1.82
CA VAL A 273 -5.05 26.02 2.58
C VAL A 273 -5.79 24.72 2.28
N ILE A 274 -5.09 23.73 1.73
CA ILE A 274 -5.65 22.43 1.34
C ILE A 274 -5.13 21.36 2.30
N MET A 275 -6.03 20.79 3.10
CA MET A 275 -5.70 19.69 4.01
C MET A 275 -6.06 18.34 3.38
N ILE A 276 -5.06 17.48 3.20
CA ILE A 276 -5.23 16.11 2.71
C ILE A 276 -5.04 15.16 3.89
N SER A 277 -6.06 14.34 4.17
CA SER A 277 -6.07 13.42 5.31
C SER A 277 -6.48 12.02 4.86
N TYR A 278 -5.70 11.02 5.26
CA TYR A 278 -6.11 9.62 5.18
C TYR A 278 -7.14 9.35 6.28
N ASN A 279 -8.21 8.64 5.94
CA ASN A 279 -9.30 8.32 6.88
C ASN A 279 -9.80 6.88 6.61
N GLY A 280 -10.18 6.18 7.67
CA GLY A 280 -10.56 4.77 7.62
C GLY A 280 -9.35 3.82 7.58
N ARG A 281 -9.62 2.57 7.18
CA ARG A 281 -8.63 1.50 6.98
C ARG A 281 -8.69 1.04 5.53
N ALA A 282 -7.56 0.65 4.95
CA ALA A 282 -7.55 0.03 3.63
C ALA A 282 -8.36 -1.29 3.64
N PRO A 283 -9.07 -1.64 2.56
CA PRO A 283 -9.73 -2.93 2.45
C PRO A 283 -8.70 -4.06 2.48
N ARG A 284 -8.98 -5.13 3.23
CA ARG A 284 -8.11 -6.31 3.26
C ARG A 284 -8.52 -7.27 2.14
N LYS A 285 -7.56 -7.67 1.31
CA LYS A 285 -7.71 -8.79 0.37
C LYS A 285 -7.72 -10.09 1.19
N GLU A 286 -8.66 -11.00 0.91
CA GLU A 286 -8.81 -12.31 1.59
C GLU A 286 -8.66 -13.44 0.55
N ASP A 287 -7.88 -14.47 0.89
CA ASP A 287 -7.59 -15.57 -0.04
C ASP A 287 -8.81 -16.51 -0.22
N MET A 288 -9.24 -16.71 -1.47
CA MET A 288 -10.31 -17.66 -1.82
C MET A 288 -9.72 -18.90 -2.53
N PHE A 289 -9.57 -19.99 -1.78
CA PHE A 289 -9.11 -21.27 -2.32
C PHE A 289 -10.25 -22.02 -3.03
N LEU A 290 -9.98 -22.52 -4.24
CA LEU A 290 -10.85 -23.45 -4.97
C LEU A 290 -10.17 -24.81 -5.07
N ASP A 291 -10.56 -25.75 -4.21
CA ASP A 291 -10.04 -27.12 -4.27
C ASP A 291 -10.75 -27.88 -5.40
N LEU A 292 -10.01 -28.30 -6.42
CA LEU A 292 -10.51 -29.13 -7.52
C LEU A 292 -10.04 -30.58 -7.34
N PRO A 293 -10.83 -31.47 -6.70
CA PRO A 293 -10.42 -32.84 -6.43
C PRO A 293 -10.39 -33.70 -7.70
N ILE A 294 -9.21 -34.16 -8.08
CA ILE A 294 -8.98 -35.01 -9.27
C ILE A 294 -9.18 -36.52 -9.01
N SER A 295 -9.59 -36.91 -7.80
CA SER A 295 -9.93 -38.30 -7.44
C SER A 295 -11.01 -38.33 -6.35
N LEU A 296 -11.68 -39.47 -6.17
CA LEU A 296 -12.69 -39.65 -5.11
C LEU A 296 -12.09 -39.51 -3.70
N ASP A 297 -10.85 -39.93 -3.51
CA ASP A 297 -10.13 -39.77 -2.23
C ASP A 297 -9.85 -38.28 -1.96
N ALA A 298 -9.50 -37.51 -3.00
CA ALA A 298 -9.37 -36.06 -2.91
C ALA A 298 -10.72 -35.38 -2.62
N VAL A 299 -11.84 -35.89 -3.17
CA VAL A 299 -13.19 -35.39 -2.81
C VAL A 299 -13.44 -35.57 -1.31
N GLN A 300 -13.14 -36.74 -0.74
CA GLN A 300 -13.27 -36.96 0.70
C GLN A 300 -12.37 -36.02 1.51
N LEU A 301 -11.12 -35.84 1.10
CA LEU A 301 -10.17 -34.94 1.77
C LEU A 301 -10.67 -33.49 1.79
N VAL A 302 -11.20 -33.00 0.67
CA VAL A 302 -11.77 -31.65 0.53
C VAL A 302 -13.03 -31.49 1.37
N LEU A 303 -13.94 -32.48 1.38
CA LEU A 303 -15.17 -32.43 2.19
C LEU A 303 -14.89 -32.44 3.71
N LEU A 304 -13.87 -33.19 4.14
CA LEU A 304 -13.37 -33.19 5.52
C LEU A 304 -12.78 -31.82 5.88
N ASN A 305 -11.88 -31.29 5.05
CA ASN A 305 -11.16 -30.05 5.34
C ASN A 305 -12.07 -28.80 5.27
N ARG A 306 -13.04 -28.78 4.35
CA ARG A 306 -14.08 -27.73 4.26
C ARG A 306 -15.19 -27.86 5.30
N GLY A 307 -15.13 -28.86 6.18
CA GLY A 307 -15.96 -28.92 7.39
C GLY A 307 -17.46 -29.12 7.15
N VAL A 308 -17.86 -29.83 6.09
CA VAL A 308 -19.28 -30.04 5.70
C VAL A 308 -20.10 -30.76 6.78
N PHE A 309 -19.45 -31.36 7.79
CA PHE A 309 -20.09 -31.94 8.98
C PHE A 309 -20.17 -31.00 10.22
N ARG A 310 -19.89 -29.70 10.09
CA ARG A 310 -20.17 -28.71 11.14
C ARG A 310 -21.48 -27.98 10.86
N GLY A 311 -22.46 -28.19 11.72
CA GLY A 311 -23.77 -27.54 11.66
C GLY A 311 -23.70 -26.02 11.87
N PRO A 312 -24.79 -25.29 11.54
CA PRO A 312 -24.77 -23.85 11.49
C PRO A 312 -24.85 -23.22 12.90
N TYR A 313 -23.70 -23.02 13.54
CA TYR A 313 -23.37 -21.84 14.38
C TYR A 313 -21.95 -21.97 14.96
N GLN A 314 -21.04 -21.05 14.58
CA GLN A 314 -20.02 -20.41 15.44
C GLN A 314 -18.98 -19.65 14.58
N ARG A 315 -19.31 -18.39 14.24
CA ARG A 315 -18.27 -17.37 14.05
C ARG A 315 -17.92 -16.84 15.44
N ASP A 316 -16.84 -17.35 16.03
CA ASP A 316 -16.20 -16.72 17.19
C ASP A 316 -14.76 -17.21 17.35
N ARG A 317 -13.82 -16.44 16.79
CA ARG A 317 -12.43 -16.33 17.27
C ARG A 317 -11.92 -14.93 17.00
N VAL A 318 -12.15 -14.05 17.98
CA VAL A 318 -11.46 -12.77 18.14
C VAL A 318 -10.08 -13.03 18.74
N ALA A 319 -9.03 -12.54 18.08
CA ALA A 319 -7.73 -12.15 18.65
C ALA A 319 -6.95 -11.35 17.59
#